data_AF-A0A524JB69-F1
#
_entry.id   AF-A0A524JB69-F1
#
_cell.length_a   1.000
_cell.length_b   1.000
_cell.length_c   1.000
_cell.angle_alpha   90.00
_cell.angle_beta   90.00
_cell.angle_gamma   90.00
#
_symmetry.space_group_name_H-M   'P 1'
#
loop_
_entity.id
_entity.type
_entity.pdbx_description
1 polymer ?
#
loop_
_entity_poly.entity_id
_entity_poly.type
_entity_poly.pdbx_seq_one_letter_code
_entity_poly.pdbx_strand_id
1 'polypeptide(L)'
;MNIVFITADQLAAGMLGCYGSGVDSTPTLDRLAAEGVRFDRCYATSPVCAPNRATMLTGRSPVVHGIINNNYALATDMPTYAHVLQAYGYRTGGFGKFHQTPMHLPVPENVAFLGFDESIVSEDPKWGPWLEWIRSEHPEHLEAALALCWPQWPNTPSPSEVDDC
;
A
#
# COMPACT_ATOMS: atom_id res chain seq x y z
N MET A 1 -23.39 5.26 -2.02
CA MET A 1 -22.13 5.92 -2.42
C MET A 1 -21.00 5.00 -2.03
N ASN A 2 -20.02 4.77 -2.91
CA ASN A 2 -18.86 3.92 -2.63
C ASN A 2 -17.61 4.80 -2.52
N ILE A 3 -16.65 4.38 -1.71
CA ILE A 3 -15.37 5.07 -1.52
C ILE A 3 -14.27 4.10 -1.93
N VAL A 4 -13.39 4.52 -2.83
CA VAL A 4 -12.22 3.75 -3.24
C VAL A 4 -10.99 4.58 -2.89
N PHE A 5 -10.17 4.06 -1.96
CA PHE A 5 -8.94 4.71 -1.56
C PHE A 5 -7.75 3.96 -2.17
N ILE A 6 -7.01 4.63 -3.05
CA ILE A 6 -5.89 4.04 -3.80
C ILE A 6 -4.60 4.69 -3.32
N THR A 7 -3.60 3.87 -3.00
CA THR A 7 -2.26 4.34 -2.62
C THR A 7 -1.20 3.58 -3.39
N ALA A 8 -0.17 4.28 -3.86
CA ALA A 8 1.05 3.68 -4.40
C ALA A 8 2.20 3.89 -3.40
N ASP A 9 3.03 2.87 -3.18
CA ASP A 9 4.22 3.00 -2.32
C ASP A 9 5.34 3.71 -3.08
N GLN A 10 6.02 4.64 -2.40
CA GLN A 10 7.18 5.36 -2.92
C GLN A 10 6.98 6.12 -4.26
N LEU A 11 5.74 6.48 -4.60
CA LEU A 11 5.45 7.27 -5.81
C LEU A 11 5.78 8.75 -5.60
N ALA A 12 6.77 9.26 -6.33
CA ALA A 12 7.04 10.69 -6.36
C ALA A 12 6.01 11.40 -7.27
N ALA A 13 5.52 12.57 -6.83
CA ALA A 13 4.55 13.35 -7.62
C ALA A 13 5.07 13.69 -9.02
N GLY A 14 6.38 13.95 -9.14
CA GLY A 14 7.05 14.19 -10.42
C GLY A 14 7.16 12.95 -11.32
N MET A 15 6.57 11.80 -11.00
CA MET A 15 6.42 10.69 -11.94
C MET A 15 5.05 10.69 -12.64
N LEU A 16 4.17 11.64 -12.28
CA LEU A 16 2.84 11.73 -12.86
C LEU A 16 2.75 12.89 -13.85
N GLY A 17 2.23 12.60 -15.05
CA GLY A 17 2.06 13.57 -16.13
C GLY A 17 1.29 14.82 -15.68
N CYS A 18 0.22 14.64 -14.90
CA CYS A 18 -0.59 15.72 -14.34
C CYS A 18 0.12 16.64 -13.32
N TYR A 19 1.34 16.31 -12.88
CA TYR A 19 2.21 17.18 -12.07
C TYR A 19 3.37 17.78 -12.87
N GLY A 20 3.41 17.60 -14.20
CA GLY A 20 4.19 18.43 -15.11
C GLY A 20 5.68 18.07 -15.26
N SER A 21 6.09 16.88 -14.85
CA SER A 21 7.50 16.46 -14.98
C SER A 21 7.87 16.03 -16.41
N GLY A 22 6.90 15.58 -17.20
CA GLY A 22 7.12 15.05 -18.55
C GLY A 22 7.98 13.78 -18.61
N VAL A 23 8.24 13.13 -17.46
CA VAL A 23 9.08 11.93 -17.37
C VAL A 23 8.34 10.69 -17.86
N ASP A 24 7.06 10.56 -17.51
CA ASP A 24 6.24 9.39 -17.80
C ASP A 24 4.87 9.76 -18.38
N SER A 25 4.28 8.81 -19.12
CA SER A 25 2.91 8.90 -19.63
C SER A 25 1.96 8.19 -18.67
N THR A 26 1.07 8.94 -18.00
CA THR A 26 0.11 8.40 -17.03
C THR A 26 -1.34 8.73 -17.38
N PRO A 27 -1.83 8.38 -18.59
CA PRO A 27 -3.09 8.92 -19.14
C PRO A 27 -4.31 8.62 -18.26
N THR A 28 -4.35 7.45 -17.61
CA THR A 28 -5.45 7.08 -16.69
C THR A 28 -5.49 7.95 -15.45
N LEU A 29 -4.33 8.24 -14.84
CA LEU A 29 -4.23 9.10 -13.66
C LEU A 29 -4.41 10.57 -14.02
N ASP A 30 -3.93 10.98 -15.19
CA ASP A 30 -4.10 12.35 -15.70
C ASP A 30 -5.57 12.66 -15.95
N ARG A 31 -6.32 11.70 -16.51
CA ARG A 31 -7.78 11.81 -16.66
C ARG A 31 -8.48 11.92 -15.31
N LEU A 32 -8.11 11.09 -14.33
CA LEU A 32 -8.66 11.17 -12.97
C LEU A 32 -8.42 12.55 -12.33
N ALA A 33 -7.23 13.11 -12.52
CA ALA A 33 -6.90 14.44 -12.04
C ALA A 33 -7.71 15.56 -12.74
N ALA A 34 -7.99 15.42 -14.04
CA ALA A 34 -8.76 16.39 -14.83
C ALA A 34 -10.28 16.36 -14.51
N GLU A 35 -10.81 15.18 -14.17
CA GLU A 35 -12.23 15.00 -13.80
C GLU A 35 -12.51 15.25 -12.31
N GLY A 36 -11.47 15.42 -11.49
CA GLY A 36 -11.56 15.56 -10.04
C GLY A 36 -10.85 16.78 -9.48
N VAL A 37 -10.38 16.64 -8.24
CA VAL A 37 -9.57 17.66 -7.56
C VAL A 37 -8.16 17.13 -7.38
N ARG A 38 -7.18 17.89 -7.88
CA ARG A 38 -5.74 17.62 -7.71
C ARG A 38 -5.14 18.63 -6.72
N PHE A 39 -4.33 18.14 -5.78
CA PHE A 39 -3.68 18.98 -4.77
C PHE A 39 -2.22 19.23 -5.15
N ASP A 40 -1.85 20.48 -5.42
CA ASP A 40 -0.45 20.87 -5.68
C ASP A 40 0.43 20.88 -4.41
N ARG A 41 -0.20 20.79 -3.24
CA ARG A 41 0.45 20.85 -1.92
C ARG A 41 -0.11 19.80 -0.97
N CYS A 42 0.24 18.54 -1.21
CA CYS A 42 -0.08 17.40 -0.34
C CYS A 42 1.23 16.78 0.17
N TYR A 43 1.38 16.68 1.49
CA TYR A 43 2.64 16.24 2.11
C TYR A 43 2.42 14.99 2.95
N ALA A 44 3.33 14.03 2.83
CA ALA A 44 3.43 12.92 3.77
C ALA A 44 3.77 13.47 5.17
N THR A 45 3.15 12.90 6.21
CA THR A 45 3.44 13.31 7.59
C THR A 45 4.75 12.70 8.09
N SER A 46 5.18 11.60 7.47
CA SER A 46 6.49 11.00 7.67
C SER A 46 7.05 10.52 6.33
N PRO A 47 8.37 10.61 6.09
CA PRO A 47 8.99 10.08 4.87
C PRO A 47 9.21 8.56 4.92
N VAL A 48 8.60 7.84 5.87
CA VAL A 48 8.81 6.40 6.11
C VAL A 48 7.47 5.65 6.02
N CYS A 49 7.52 4.42 5.49
CA CYS A 49 6.34 3.59 5.16
C CYS A 49 5.34 3.42 6.31
N ALA A 50 5.72 2.71 7.38
CA ALA A 50 4.78 2.39 8.46
C ALA A 50 4.21 3.63 9.17
N PRO A 51 5.04 4.63 9.55
CA PRO A 51 4.55 5.86 10.17
C PRO A 51 3.54 6.61 9.29
N ASN A 52 3.83 6.78 7.99
CA ASN A 52 2.93 7.52 7.11
C ASN A 52 1.63 6.74 6.84
N ARG A 53 1.71 5.41 6.71
CA ARG A 53 0.52 4.55 6.59
C ARG A 53 -0.35 4.58 7.85
N ALA A 54 0.26 4.58 9.04
CA ALA A 54 -0.45 4.77 10.30
C ALA A 54 -1.15 6.13 10.35
N THR A 55 -0.49 7.20 9.88
CA THR A 55 -1.13 8.53 9.75
C THR A 55 -2.33 8.48 8.81
N MET A 56 -2.19 7.87 7.62
CA MET A 56 -3.31 7.74 6.67
C MET A 56 -4.48 6.94 7.25
N LEU A 57 -4.21 5.85 7.96
CA LEU A 57 -5.23 5.01 8.58
C LEU A 57 -5.96 5.74 9.71
N THR A 58 -5.23 6.43 10.59
CA THR A 58 -5.76 6.96 11.85
C THR A 58 -6.17 8.43 11.79
N GLY A 59 -5.70 9.18 10.78
CA GLY A 59 -5.82 10.63 10.73
C GLY A 59 -5.03 11.35 11.83
N ARG A 60 -4.06 10.67 12.46
CA ARG A 60 -3.23 11.20 13.55
C ARG A 60 -1.77 11.31 13.12
N SER A 61 -1.01 12.19 13.77
CA SER A 61 0.44 12.30 13.52
C SER A 61 1.24 11.19 14.24
N PRO A 62 2.49 10.93 13.84
CA PRO A 62 3.39 9.98 14.50
C PRO A 62 3.55 10.19 16.00
N VAL A 63 3.46 11.44 16.46
CA VAL A 63 3.52 11.78 17.89
C VAL A 63 2.33 11.21 18.66
N VAL A 64 1.16 11.08 18.02
CA VAL A 64 -0.07 10.61 18.65
C VAL A 64 -0.22 9.10 18.51
N HIS A 65 0.00 8.53 17.32
CA HIS A 65 -0.16 7.09 17.11
C HIS A 65 1.09 6.27 17.47
N GLY A 66 2.23 6.91 17.78
CA GLY A 66 3.43 6.26 18.32
C GLY A 66 4.29 5.48 17.31
N ILE A 67 3.93 5.49 16.03
CA ILE A 67 4.68 4.76 14.98
C ILE A 67 5.74 5.69 14.41
N ILE A 68 6.99 5.49 14.80
CA ILE A 68 8.12 6.34 14.42
C ILE A 68 9.07 5.70 13.40
N ASN A 69 9.02 4.38 13.21
CA ASN A 69 9.71 3.66 12.15
C ASN A 69 8.97 2.36 11.76
N ASN A 70 9.52 1.59 10.81
CA ASN A 70 8.89 0.39 10.23
C ASN A 70 8.76 -0.83 11.16
N ASN A 71 9.40 -0.83 12.32
CA ASN A 71 9.43 -1.98 13.23
C ASN A 71 8.49 -1.83 14.44
N TYR A 72 7.49 -0.96 14.34
CA TYR A 72 6.47 -0.76 15.38
C TYR A 72 5.15 -1.36 14.93
N ALA A 73 4.40 -1.92 15.89
CA ALA A 73 3.02 -2.35 15.66
C ALA A 73 2.08 -1.20 15.99
N LEU A 74 1.07 -0.97 15.14
CA LEU A 74 -0.03 -0.08 15.49
C LEU A 74 -0.84 -0.71 16.64
N ALA A 75 -1.19 0.10 17.64
CA ALA A 75 -2.03 -0.37 18.73
C ALA A 75 -3.39 -0.85 18.17
N THR A 76 -3.82 -2.05 18.58
CA THR A 76 -5.02 -2.70 18.03
C THR A 76 -6.32 -2.03 18.44
N ASP A 77 -6.29 -1.12 19.41
CA ASP A 77 -7.38 -0.27 19.86
C ASP A 77 -7.38 1.12 19.20
N MET A 78 -6.42 1.42 18.33
CA MET A 78 -6.35 2.69 17.62
C MET A 78 -7.43 2.75 16.53
N PRO A 79 -8.40 3.67 16.61
CA PRO A 79 -9.43 3.80 15.58
C PRO A 79 -8.82 4.26 14.25
N THR A 80 -9.33 3.68 13.17
CA THR A 80 -8.94 4.00 11.78
C THR A 80 -10.13 4.58 11.03
N TYR A 81 -9.91 5.12 9.83
CA TYR A 81 -11.01 5.52 8.96
C TYR A 81 -11.95 4.35 8.65
N ALA A 82 -11.47 3.11 8.62
CA ALA A 82 -12.29 1.94 8.31
C ALA A 82 -13.27 1.62 9.44
N HIS A 83 -12.80 1.67 10.71
CA HIS A 83 -13.69 1.59 11.88
C HIS A 83 -14.76 2.69 11.87
N VAL A 84 -14.37 3.92 11.52
CA VAL A 84 -15.33 5.03 11.41
C VAL A 84 -16.35 4.74 10.32
N LEU A 85 -15.93 4.29 9.13
CA LEU A 85 -16.84 3.93 8.05
C LEU A 85 -17.81 2.81 8.43
N GLN A 86 -17.34 1.77 9.13
CA GLN A 86 -18.19 0.68 9.66
C GLN A 86 -19.27 1.23 10.60
N ALA A 87 -18.92 2.17 11.49
CA ALA A 87 -19.88 2.81 12.39
C ALA A 87 -20.99 3.59 11.64
N TYR A 88 -20.75 3.99 10.39
CA TYR A 88 -21.73 4.62 9.50
C TYR A 88 -22.38 3.65 8.49
N GLY A 89 -22.23 2.34 8.69
CA GLY A 89 -22.91 1.31 7.89
C GLY A 89 -22.24 0.95 6.57
N TYR A 90 -20.98 1.35 6.36
CA TYR A 90 -20.21 0.89 5.21
C TYR A 90 -19.62 -0.49 5.46
N ARG A 91 -19.66 -1.35 4.44
CA ARG A 91 -18.80 -2.54 4.37
C ARG A 91 -17.40 -2.11 3.95
N THR A 92 -16.37 -2.57 4.64
CA THR A 92 -14.99 -2.15 4.43
C THR A 92 -14.13 -3.28 3.88
N GLY A 93 -13.28 -2.93 2.91
CA GLY A 93 -12.32 -3.86 2.30
C GLY A 93 -10.93 -3.25 2.24
N GLY A 94 -9.91 -4.04 2.59
CA GLY A 94 -8.52 -3.64 2.57
C GLY A 94 -7.67 -4.61 1.75
N PHE A 95 -7.09 -4.14 0.65
CA PHE A 95 -6.31 -4.99 -0.24
C PHE A 95 -4.94 -4.37 -0.50
N GLY A 96 -3.88 -5.12 -0.24
CA GLY A 96 -2.51 -4.67 -0.50
C GLY A 96 -1.63 -4.63 0.75
N LYS A 97 -0.78 -3.60 0.79
CA LYS A 97 0.25 -3.39 1.82
C LYS A 97 -0.22 -2.40 2.89
N PHE A 98 -0.14 -2.77 4.16
CA PHE A 98 -0.55 -1.94 5.30
C PHE A 98 0.65 -1.51 6.16
N HIS A 99 1.65 -2.38 6.29
CA HIS A 99 2.89 -2.14 7.04
C HIS A 99 2.62 -1.71 8.49
N GLN A 100 1.62 -2.31 9.15
CA GLN A 100 1.25 -2.01 10.54
C GLN A 100 1.69 -3.09 11.54
N THR A 101 2.55 -4.00 11.08
CA THR A 101 3.21 -5.04 11.88
C THR A 101 4.71 -4.98 11.63
N PRO A 102 5.55 -5.23 12.65
CA PRO A 102 7.01 -5.26 12.48
C PRO A 102 7.45 -6.25 11.40
N MET A 103 8.42 -5.85 10.57
CA MET A 103 8.88 -6.65 9.40
C MET A 103 9.55 -7.98 9.75
N HIS A 104 9.95 -8.18 11.01
CA HIS A 104 10.56 -9.43 11.48
C HIS A 104 9.53 -10.45 11.97
N LEU A 105 8.25 -10.08 12.00
CA LEU A 105 7.16 -10.99 12.31
C LEU A 105 6.55 -11.54 11.01
N PRO A 106 5.92 -12.72 11.05
CA PRO A 106 5.15 -13.22 9.92
C PRO A 106 4.10 -12.21 9.46
N VAL A 107 3.86 -12.18 8.15
CA VAL A 107 2.76 -11.39 7.58
C VAL A 107 1.45 -11.89 8.16
N PRO A 108 0.60 -11.00 8.71
CA PRO A 108 -0.67 -11.42 9.26
C PRO A 108 -1.59 -11.93 8.15
N GLU A 109 -2.36 -12.99 8.44
CA GLU A 109 -3.32 -13.57 7.49
C GLU A 109 -4.41 -12.56 7.07
N ASN A 110 -4.79 -11.68 7.98
CA ASN A 110 -5.73 -10.59 7.74
C ASN A 110 -5.38 -9.34 8.57
N VAL A 111 -6.03 -8.22 8.26
CA VAL A 111 -5.88 -6.95 8.99
C VAL A 111 -7.22 -6.49 9.58
N ALA A 112 -8.03 -7.41 10.10
CA ALA A 112 -9.34 -7.09 10.68
C ALA A 112 -9.24 -6.07 11.82
N PHE A 113 -8.14 -6.08 12.58
CA PHE A 113 -7.87 -5.09 13.64
C PHE A 113 -7.73 -3.65 13.13
N LEU A 114 -7.58 -3.43 11.82
CA LEU A 114 -7.62 -2.11 11.19
C LEU A 114 -9.03 -1.68 10.80
N GLY A 115 -10.07 -2.46 11.08
CA GLY A 115 -11.48 -2.13 10.79
C GLY A 115 -11.93 -2.51 9.38
N PHE A 116 -11.27 -3.51 8.77
CA PHE A 116 -11.67 -4.06 7.46
C PHE A 116 -12.45 -5.36 7.63
N ASP A 117 -13.67 -5.42 7.09
CA ASP A 117 -14.50 -6.64 7.08
C ASP A 117 -13.86 -7.74 6.20
N GLU A 118 -13.18 -7.32 5.13
CA GLU A 118 -12.45 -8.19 4.22
C GLU A 118 -11.05 -7.66 3.98
N SER A 119 -10.06 -8.54 3.93
CA SER A 119 -8.72 -8.14 3.55
C SER A 119 -7.93 -9.19 2.80
N ILE A 120 -7.14 -8.74 1.82
CA ILE A 120 -6.06 -9.52 1.22
C ILE A 120 -4.77 -8.77 1.51
N VAL A 121 -3.93 -9.35 2.34
CA VAL A 121 -2.67 -8.74 2.78
C VAL A 121 -1.57 -9.17 1.82
N SER A 122 -0.99 -8.19 1.13
CA SER A 122 0.21 -8.36 0.31
C SER A 122 1.29 -7.40 0.82
N GLU A 123 1.79 -7.69 2.04
CA GLU A 123 2.97 -7.02 2.59
C GLU A 123 4.20 -7.27 1.70
N ASP A 124 5.39 -6.87 2.16
CA ASP A 124 6.64 -7.07 1.42
C ASP A 124 7.13 -8.54 1.17
N PRO A 125 6.39 -9.66 1.35
CA PRO A 125 6.55 -10.80 0.45
C PRO A 125 6.33 -10.35 -0.99
N LYS A 126 7.42 -10.16 -1.73
CA LYS A 126 7.43 -9.67 -3.12
C LYS A 126 7.02 -10.78 -4.10
N TRP A 127 5.92 -11.47 -3.80
CA TRP A 127 5.32 -12.59 -4.53
C TRP A 127 3.84 -12.69 -4.16
N GLY A 128 3.04 -13.34 -5.02
CA GLY A 128 1.61 -13.55 -4.81
C GLY A 128 0.74 -13.01 -5.94
N PRO A 129 -0.57 -12.79 -5.68
CA PRO A 129 -1.57 -12.65 -6.73
C PRO A 129 -1.31 -11.54 -7.76
N TRP A 130 -0.65 -10.45 -7.35
CA TRP A 130 -0.30 -9.36 -8.27
C TRP A 130 0.78 -9.75 -9.28
N LEU A 131 1.86 -10.41 -8.83
CA LEU A 131 2.90 -10.89 -9.73
C LEU A 131 2.43 -12.08 -10.59
N GLU A 132 1.58 -12.94 -10.02
CA GLU A 132 0.90 -14.02 -10.77
C GLU A 132 0.02 -13.44 -11.89
N TRP A 133 -0.76 -12.41 -11.59
CA TRP A 133 -1.58 -11.70 -12.57
C TRP A 133 -0.75 -11.01 -13.65
N ILE A 134 0.37 -10.36 -13.30
CA ILE A 134 1.29 -9.81 -14.32
C ILE A 134 1.84 -10.93 -15.19
N ARG A 135 2.26 -12.05 -14.59
CA ARG A 135 2.78 -13.20 -15.34
C ARG A 135 1.74 -13.78 -16.29
N SER A 136 0.46 -13.82 -15.90
CA SER A 136 -0.61 -14.40 -16.72
C SER A 136 -1.17 -13.43 -17.77
N GLU A 137 -1.48 -12.18 -17.38
CA GLU A 137 -2.22 -11.23 -18.22
C GLU A 137 -1.33 -10.21 -18.91
N HIS A 138 -0.17 -9.89 -18.33
CA HIS A 138 0.73 -8.83 -18.80
C HIS A 138 2.22 -9.24 -18.76
N PRO A 139 2.60 -10.39 -19.36
CA PRO A 139 3.95 -10.91 -19.26
C PRO A 139 5.02 -9.95 -19.79
N GLU A 140 4.65 -9.04 -20.70
CA GLU A 140 5.52 -7.96 -21.20
C GLU A 140 6.01 -7.01 -20.11
N HIS A 141 5.34 -6.95 -18.96
CA HIS A 141 5.68 -6.10 -17.82
C HIS A 141 6.39 -6.85 -16.69
N LEU A 142 6.56 -8.17 -16.81
CA LEU A 142 7.07 -9.01 -15.72
C LEU A 142 8.50 -8.63 -15.29
N GLU A 143 9.39 -8.36 -16.23
CA GLU A 143 10.78 -7.97 -15.92
C GLU A 143 10.82 -6.65 -15.11
N ALA A 144 10.05 -5.65 -15.55
CA ALA A 144 9.94 -4.38 -14.83
C ALA A 144 9.32 -4.56 -13.43
N ALA A 145 8.31 -5.41 -13.30
CA ALA A 145 7.69 -5.73 -12.01
C ALA A 145 8.69 -6.43 -11.06
N LEU A 146 9.49 -7.37 -11.57
CA LEU A 146 10.53 -8.04 -10.81
C LEU A 146 11.66 -7.09 -10.39
N ALA A 147 11.98 -6.07 -11.19
CA ALA A 147 12.99 -5.06 -10.85
C ALA A 147 12.59 -4.20 -9.64
N LEU A 148 11.29 -4.09 -9.33
CA LEU A 148 10.77 -3.38 -8.16
C LEU A 148 10.79 -4.26 -6.88
N CYS A 149 11.04 -5.56 -7.04
CA CYS A 149 11.20 -6.48 -5.93
C CYS A 149 12.60 -6.28 -5.34
N TRP A 150 12.68 -6.08 -4.02
CA TRP A 150 14.00 -5.95 -3.38
C TRP A 150 14.76 -7.27 -3.46
N PRO A 151 16.10 -7.22 -3.61
CA PRO A 151 16.94 -8.40 -3.46
C PRO A 151 16.69 -9.05 -2.10
N GLN A 152 16.65 -10.38 -2.12
CA GLN A 152 16.18 -11.24 -1.04
C GLN A 152 16.68 -10.84 0.35
N TRP A 153 15.75 -10.74 1.31
CA TRP A 153 16.09 -10.82 2.73
C TRP A 153 16.60 -12.24 3.01
N PRO A 154 17.65 -12.44 3.84
CA PRO A 154 18.20 -13.78 4.09
C PRO A 154 17.10 -14.76 4.50
N ASN A 155 17.07 -15.92 3.83
CA ASN A 155 16.11 -17.03 3.97
C ASN A 155 14.77 -16.91 3.23
N THR A 156 14.66 -16.10 2.18
CA THR A 156 13.45 -16.09 1.34
C THR A 156 13.71 -16.72 -0.03
N PRO A 157 12.92 -17.73 -0.48
CA PRO A 157 13.18 -18.42 -1.74
C PRO A 157 13.22 -17.46 -2.93
N SER A 158 14.16 -17.69 -3.82
CA SER A 158 14.31 -17.05 -5.11
C SER A 158 13.14 -17.38 -6.04
N PRO A 159 12.86 -16.54 -7.06
CA PRO A 159 11.83 -16.81 -8.06
C PRO A 159 11.99 -18.16 -8.78
N SER A 160 13.21 -18.73 -8.83
CA SER A 160 13.49 -20.05 -9.39
C SER A 160 13.19 -21.22 -8.45
N GLU A 161 12.93 -20.97 -7.18
CA GLU A 161 12.71 -22.01 -6.15
C GLU A 161 11.23 -22.28 -5.86
N VAL A 162 10.30 -21.56 -6.51
CA VAL A 162 8.85 -21.68 -6.29
C VAL A 162 8.14 -22.42 -7.44
N ASP A 163 8.83 -22.74 -8.53
CA ASP A 163 8.27 -23.48 -9.67
C ASP A 163 8.07 -24.99 -9.40
N ASP A 164 8.38 -25.48 -8.19
CA ASP A 164 8.31 -26.90 -7.78
C ASP A 164 7.24 -27.21 -6.71
N CYS A 165 6.20 -26.38 -6.55
CA CYS A 165 5.08 -26.65 -5.62
C CYS A 165 3.70 -26.52 -6.28
#